data_AF-A0A1W9S886-F1
#
_entry.id   AF-A0A1W9S886-F1
#
_cell.length_a   1.000
_cell.length_b   1.000
_cell.length_c   1.000
_cell.angle_alpha   90.00
_cell.angle_beta   90.00
_cell.angle_gamma   90.00
#
_symmetry.space_group_name_H-M   'P 1'
#
loop_
_entity.id
_entity.type
_entity.pdbx_description
1 polymer ?
#
loop_
_entity_poly.entity_id
_entity_poly.type
_entity_poly.pdbx_seq_one_letter_code
_entity_poly.pdbx_strand_id
1 'polypeptide(L)'
;MNWKRFINAVIVGFVALFVMDLIIHVLILGEIYKPLTGTLLRSEADMNSKMWAYYIGAFFFTLLFVWIYTYGVKGKGVIEGFRYGIYIGLFYIVVGSFMCWPIFPIPGVKRKPQQLQIQDCW
;
A
#
# COMPACT_ATOMS: atom_id res chain seq x y z
N MET A 1 -19.85 20.70 3.00
CA MET A 1 -18.40 20.43 2.90
C MET A 1 -17.77 21.51 2.03
N ASN A 2 -16.56 21.97 2.37
CA ASN A 2 -15.80 22.84 1.49
C ASN A 2 -15.00 21.97 0.50
N TRP A 3 -15.46 21.88 -0.74
CA TRP A 3 -14.90 20.97 -1.74
C TRP A 3 -13.45 21.31 -2.10
N LYS A 4 -13.07 22.60 -2.10
CA LYS A 4 -11.68 23.04 -2.34
C LYS A 4 -10.75 22.54 -1.24
N ARG A 5 -11.16 22.69 0.03
CA ARG A 5 -10.38 22.18 1.17
C ARG A 5 -10.30 20.66 1.18
N PHE A 6 -11.38 19.97 0.80
CA PHE A 6 -11.41 18.51 0.68
C PHE A 6 -10.42 18.00 -0.37
N ILE A 7 -10.48 18.53 -1.61
CA ILE A 7 -9.54 18.15 -2.67
C ILE A 7 -8.09 18.42 -2.24
N ASN A 8 -7.80 19.60 -1.68
CA ASN A 8 -6.46 19.93 -1.22
C ASN A 8 -5.97 18.96 -0.14
N ALA A 9 -6.83 18.55 0.80
CA ALA A 9 -6.48 17.58 1.83
C ALA A 9 -6.19 16.19 1.23
N VAL A 10 -6.93 15.75 0.21
CA VAL A 10 -6.66 14.49 -0.51
C VAL A 10 -5.31 14.57 -1.22
N ILE A 11 -5.03 15.65 -1.95
CA ILE A 11 -3.76 15.81 -2.67
C ILE A 11 -2.58 15.83 -1.69
N VAL A 12 -2.63 16.67 -0.65
CA VAL A 12 -1.56 16.78 0.35
C VAL A 12 -1.38 15.46 1.10
N GLY A 13 -2.46 14.80 1.49
CA GLY A 13 -2.42 13.50 2.15
C GLY A 13 -1.79 12.42 1.27
N PHE A 14 -2.08 12.43 -0.03
CA PHE A 14 -1.55 11.46 -0.98
C PHE A 14 -0.06 11.66 -1.19
N VAL A 15 0.38 12.91 -1.35
CA VAL A 15 1.80 13.25 -1.45
C VAL A 15 2.53 12.86 -0.16
N ALA A 16 1.97 13.18 1.01
CA ALA A 16 2.56 12.80 2.29
C ALA A 16 2.68 11.28 2.45
N LEU A 17 1.67 10.52 2.03
CA LEU A 17 1.70 9.06 2.03
C LEU A 17 2.82 8.54 1.14
N PHE A 18 2.97 9.05 -0.08
CA PHE A 18 4.04 8.67 -1.00
C PHE A 18 5.43 8.97 -0.46
N VAL A 19 5.63 10.17 0.09
CA VAL A 19 6.92 10.56 0.68
C VAL A 19 7.27 9.63 1.82
N MET A 20 6.31 9.32 2.70
CA MET A 20 6.53 8.40 3.81
C MET A 20 6.83 6.98 3.33
N ASP A 21 6.12 6.50 2.31
CA ASP A 21 6.34 5.18 1.72
C ASP A 21 7.76 5.04 1.15
N LEU A 22 8.24 6.05 0.40
CA LEU A 22 9.60 6.08 -0.11
C LEU A 22 10.65 6.05 1.01
N ILE A 23 10.44 6.85 2.06
CA ILE A 23 11.35 6.88 3.20
C ILE A 23 11.42 5.50 3.86
N ILE A 24 10.28 4.89 4.13
CA ILE A 24 10.24 3.60 4.84
C ILE A 24 10.76 2.47 3.95
N HIS A 25 10.24 2.32 2.73
CA HIS A 25 10.49 1.14 1.91
C HIS A 25 11.77 1.22 1.09
N VAL A 26 12.19 2.43 0.68
CA VAL A 26 13.43 2.60 -0.11
C VAL A 26 14.60 2.93 0.81
N LEU A 27 14.49 3.96 1.65
CA LEU A 27 15.64 4.43 2.43
C LEU A 27 15.92 3.55 3.65
N ILE A 28 14.88 3.16 4.41
CA ILE A 28 15.05 2.40 5.66
C ILE A 28 15.12 0.90 5.39
N LEU A 29 14.19 0.36 4.61
CA LEU A 29 14.03 -1.10 4.41
C LEU A 29 14.63 -1.62 3.10
N GLY A 30 15.14 -0.75 2.22
CA GLY A 30 15.59 -1.15 0.88
C GLY A 30 16.66 -2.24 0.89
N GLU A 31 17.67 -2.12 1.75
CA GLU A 31 18.73 -3.13 1.89
C GLU A 31 18.20 -4.48 2.40
N ILE A 32 17.17 -4.47 3.26
CA ILE A 32 16.52 -5.68 3.77
C ILE A 32 15.70 -6.37 2.67
N TYR A 33 15.11 -5.60 1.76
CA TYR A 33 14.31 -6.15 0.66
C TYR A 33 15.13 -6.77 -0.47
N LYS A 34 16.34 -6.29 -0.75
CA LYS A 34 17.20 -6.81 -1.83
C LYS A 34 17.31 -8.36 -1.85
N PRO A 35 17.65 -9.05 -0.75
CA PRO A 35 17.73 -10.52 -0.74
C PRO A 35 16.36 -11.22 -0.82
N LEU A 36 15.27 -10.51 -0.52
CA LEU A 36 13.90 -11.02 -0.54
C LEU A 36 13.24 -10.86 -1.93
N THR A 37 13.73 -9.92 -2.73
CA THR A 37 13.25 -9.64 -4.10
C THR A 37 13.49 -10.84 -5.00
N GLY A 38 12.43 -11.33 -5.63
CA GLY A 38 12.45 -12.52 -6.47
C GLY A 38 12.39 -13.85 -5.71
N THR A 39 12.54 -13.89 -4.38
CA THR A 39 12.39 -15.11 -3.58
C THR A 39 11.03 -15.17 -2.90
N LEU A 40 10.82 -14.27 -1.94
CA LEU A 40 9.57 -14.11 -1.19
C LEU A 40 8.70 -13.01 -1.80
N LEU A 41 9.32 -11.92 -2.23
CA LEU A 41 8.67 -10.84 -2.98
C LEU A 41 8.75 -11.16 -4.48
N ARG A 42 7.89 -10.54 -5.28
CA ARG A 42 8.00 -10.61 -6.73
C ARG A 42 9.36 -10.08 -7.21
N SER A 43 9.77 -10.47 -8.42
CA SER A 43 10.95 -9.88 -9.04
C SER A 43 10.70 -8.41 -9.33
N GLU A 44 11.75 -7.60 -9.35
CA GLU A 44 11.65 -6.16 -9.59
C GLU A 44 10.89 -5.83 -10.88
N ALA A 45 11.19 -6.53 -11.98
CA ALA A 45 10.49 -6.36 -13.25
C ALA A 45 8.99 -6.68 -13.15
N ASP A 46 8.62 -7.76 -12.45
CA ASP A 46 7.22 -8.15 -12.27
C ASP A 46 6.47 -7.17 -11.36
N MET A 47 7.14 -6.72 -10.29
CA MET A 47 6.63 -5.73 -9.34
C MET A 47 6.37 -4.39 -10.04
N ASN A 48 7.36 -3.87 -10.77
CA ASN A 48 7.26 -2.61 -11.53
C ASN A 48 6.11 -2.64 -12.55
N SER A 49 5.88 -3.77 -13.23
CA SER A 49 4.75 -3.93 -14.15
C SER A 49 3.36 -3.83 -13.49
N LYS A 50 3.30 -3.98 -12.17
CA LYS A 50 2.06 -4.03 -11.36
C LYS A 50 1.92 -2.87 -10.39
N MET A 51 2.92 -2.00 -10.26
CA MET A 51 2.91 -0.87 -9.33
C MET A 51 1.74 0.09 -9.55
N TRP A 52 1.13 0.11 -10.73
CA TRP A 52 -0.10 0.87 -10.99
C TRP A 52 -1.22 0.55 -9.97
N ALA A 53 -1.35 -0.72 -9.54
CA ALA A 53 -2.38 -1.11 -8.58
C ALA A 53 -2.08 -0.56 -7.17
N TYR A 54 -0.80 -0.49 -6.79
CA TYR A 54 -0.39 0.19 -5.56
C TYR A 54 -0.79 1.67 -5.60
N TYR A 55 -0.49 2.37 -6.69
CA TYR A 55 -0.81 3.81 -6.82
C TYR A 55 -2.30 4.09 -6.80
N ILE A 56 -3.10 3.27 -7.49
CA ILE A 56 -4.57 3.36 -7.44
C ILE A 56 -5.07 3.10 -6.02
N GLY A 57 -4.55 2.06 -5.35
CA GLY A 57 -4.90 1.74 -3.98
C GLY A 57 -4.57 2.88 -3.01
N ALA A 58 -3.37 3.45 -3.09
CA ALA A 58 -2.92 4.57 -2.27
C ALA A 58 -3.82 5.81 -2.45
N PHE A 59 -4.30 6.05 -3.68
CA PHE A 59 -5.21 7.15 -3.96
C PHE A 59 -6.57 6.93 -3.30
N PHE A 60 -7.16 5.73 -3.47
CA PHE A 60 -8.42 5.39 -2.82
C PHE A 60 -8.31 5.38 -1.30
N PHE A 61 -7.20 4.87 -0.75
CA PHE A 61 -6.93 4.91 0.69
C PHE A 61 -6.95 6.35 1.20
N THR A 62 -6.21 7.24 0.54
CA THR A 62 -6.14 8.65 0.94
C THR A 62 -7.49 9.35 0.82
N LEU A 63 -8.21 9.12 -0.28
CA LEU A 63 -9.54 9.68 -0.51
C LEU A 63 -10.51 9.30 0.63
N LEU A 64 -10.55 8.00 0.96
CA LEU A 64 -11.40 7.47 2.02
C LEU A 64 -10.96 7.93 3.40
N PHE A 65 -9.66 7.98 3.66
CA PHE A 65 -9.11 8.51 4.90
C PHE A 65 -9.57 9.95 5.13
N VAL A 66 -9.38 10.84 4.16
CA VAL A 66 -9.82 12.24 4.27
C VAL A 66 -11.35 12.33 4.39
N TRP A 67 -12.10 11.50 3.66
CA TRP A 67 -13.56 11.45 3.77
C TRP A 67 -14.03 11.03 5.17
N ILE A 68 -13.43 10.00 5.76
CA ILE A 68 -13.76 9.53 7.11
C ILE A 68 -13.49 10.63 8.14
N TYR A 69 -12.37 11.34 8.07
CA TYR A 69 -12.08 12.41 9.03
C TYR A 69 -12.93 13.66 8.82
N THR A 70 -13.35 13.96 7.58
CA THR A 70 -14.19 15.13 7.30
C THR A 70 -15.67 14.90 7.62
N TYR A 71 -16.19 13.68 7.49
CA TYR A 71 -17.60 13.35 7.72
C TYR A 71 -17.85 12.52 8.98
N GLY A 72 -16.96 11.59 9.27
CA GLY A 72 -17.10 10.59 10.31
C GLY A 72 -16.74 11.11 11.70
N VAL A 73 -15.83 12.10 11.79
CA VAL A 73 -15.37 12.65 13.06
C VAL A 73 -16.12 13.95 13.40
N LYS A 74 -16.99 13.88 14.41
CA LYS A 74 -17.82 14.97 14.95
C LYS A 74 -17.72 15.11 16.47
N GLY A 75 -16.90 14.30 17.13
CA GLY A 75 -16.67 14.37 18.58
C GLY A 75 -17.80 13.75 19.41
N LYS A 76 -18.57 12.81 18.87
CA LYS A 76 -19.77 12.24 19.51
C LYS A 76 -19.49 11.01 20.41
N GLY A 77 -18.26 10.83 20.87
CA GLY A 77 -17.88 9.76 21.82
C GLY A 77 -17.72 8.37 21.19
N VAL A 78 -17.91 7.31 22.01
CA VAL A 78 -17.51 5.93 21.70
C VAL A 78 -18.17 5.34 20.44
N ILE A 79 -19.44 5.68 20.17
CA ILE A 79 -20.18 5.20 18.98
C ILE A 79 -19.50 5.67 17.68
N GLU A 80 -18.90 6.87 17.71
CA GLU A 80 -18.15 7.40 16.57
C GLU A 80 -16.87 6.60 16.33
N GLY A 81 -16.16 6.21 17.40
CA GLY A 81 -15.01 5.33 17.35
C GLY A 81 -15.33 3.94 16.81
N PHE A 82 -16.46 3.35 17.22
CA PHE A 82 -16.92 2.06 16.69
C PHE A 82 -17.20 2.13 15.19
N ARG A 83 -17.92 3.17 14.74
CA ARG A 83 -18.23 3.38 13.33
C ARG A 83 -16.98 3.68 12.49
N TYR A 84 -16.05 4.45 13.04
CA TYR A 84 -14.72 4.65 12.47
C TYR A 84 -13.99 3.31 12.29
N GLY A 85 -13.98 2.46 13.32
CA GLY A 85 -13.37 1.13 13.28
C GLY A 85 -13.91 0.26 12.17
N ILE A 86 -15.24 0.23 11.98
CA ILE A 86 -15.88 -0.51 10.87
C ILE A 86 -15.43 0.05 9.52
N TYR A 87 -15.47 1.37 9.33
CA TYR A 87 -15.07 1.98 8.08
C TYR A 87 -13.60 1.69 7.79
N ILE A 88 -12.69 2.10 8.68
CA ILE A 88 -11.26 1.95 8.44
C ILE A 88 -10.86 0.47 8.33
N GLY A 89 -11.47 -0.43 9.11
CA GLY A 89 -11.17 -1.86 9.05
C GLY A 89 -11.55 -2.48 7.70
N LEU A 90 -12.77 -2.23 7.23
CA LEU A 90 -13.23 -2.73 5.93
C LEU A 90 -12.38 -2.14 4.79
N PHE A 91 -12.11 -0.84 4.84
CA PHE A 91 -11.31 -0.18 3.82
C PHE A 91 -9.85 -0.63 3.83
N TYR A 92 -9.25 -0.79 5.01
CA TYR A 92 -7.87 -1.22 5.15
C TYR A 92 -7.65 -2.63 4.62
N ILE A 93 -8.58 -3.55 4.90
CA ILE A 93 -8.49 -4.92 4.36
C ILE A 93 -8.56 -4.91 2.83
N VAL A 94 -9.55 -4.23 2.25
CA VAL A 94 -9.78 -4.25 0.80
C VAL A 94 -8.65 -3.53 0.07
N VAL A 95 -8.36 -2.29 0.45
CA VAL A 95 -7.35 -1.47 -0.21
C VAL A 95 -5.95 -1.99 0.08
N GLY A 96 -5.67 -2.41 1.32
CA GLY A 96 -4.38 -2.98 1.70
C GLY A 96 -4.08 -4.27 0.94
N SER A 97 -5.06 -5.18 0.79
CA SER A 97 -4.89 -6.40 0.00
C SER A 97 -4.60 -6.09 -1.47
N PHE A 98 -5.32 -5.11 -2.04
CA PHE A 98 -5.10 -4.65 -3.41
C PHE A 98 -3.70 -4.04 -3.60
N MET A 99 -3.23 -3.23 -2.64
CA MET A 99 -1.89 -2.64 -2.64
C MET A 99 -0.77 -3.65 -2.41
N CYS A 100 -1.04 -4.75 -1.70
CA CYS A 100 -0.08 -5.82 -1.44
C CYS A 100 0.10 -6.75 -2.65
N TRP A 101 -0.91 -6.88 -3.52
CA TRP A 101 -0.88 -7.80 -4.66
C TRP A 101 0.28 -7.59 -5.65
N PRO A 102 0.69 -6.35 -5.99
CA PRO A 102 1.87 -6.07 -6.80
C PRO A 102 3.18 -6.55 -6.18
N ILE A 103 3.24 -6.76 -4.87
CA ILE A 103 4.46 -7.05 -4.10
C ILE A 103 4.57 -8.55 -3.84
N PHE A 104 3.49 -9.16 -3.34
CA PHE A 104 3.49 -10.56 -2.96
C PHE A 104 3.01 -11.46 -4.12
N PRO A 105 3.72 -12.58 -4.39
CA PRO A 105 3.23 -13.58 -5.33
C PRO A 105 2.01 -14.32 -4.74
N ILE A 106 1.01 -14.60 -5.57
CA ILE A 106 -0.13 -15.42 -5.15
C ILE A 106 0.35 -16.88 -4.98
N PRO A 107 0.14 -17.52 -3.82
CA PRO A 107 0.49 -18.92 -3.62
C PRO A 107 -0.16 -19.81 -4.68
N GLY A 108 0.62 -20.68 -5.33
CA GLY A 108 0.12 -21.64 -6.32
C GLY A 108 0.30 -21.23 -7.80
N VAL A 109 0.75 -20.01 -8.08
CA VAL A 109 1.22 -19.67 -9.44
C VAL A 109 2.59 -20.30 -9.66
N LYS A 110 2.74 -21.12 -10.72
CA LYS A 110 4.01 -21.78 -11.07
C LYS A 110 5.09 -20.71 -11.23
N ARG A 111 6.05 -20.68 -10.30
CA ARG A 111 7.27 -19.90 -10.44
C ARG A 111 7.98 -20.40 -11.70
N LYS A 112 8.29 -19.51 -12.65
CA LYS A 112 9.31 -19.85 -13.66
C LYS A 112 10.54 -20.26 -12.85
N PRO A 113 11.18 -21.40 -13.15
CA PRO A 113 12.33 -21.86 -12.37
C PRO A 113 13.33 -20.71 -12.35
N GLN A 114 13.51 -20.14 -11.17
CA GLN A 114 14.60 -19.22 -10.90
C GLN A 114 15.83 -20.02 -11.27
N GLN A 115 16.58 -19.55 -12.27
CA GLN A 115 17.86 -20.16 -12.57
C GLN A 115 18.67 -20.02 -11.30
N LEU A 116 18.71 -21.12 -10.55
CA LEU A 116 19.62 -21.38 -9.46
C LEU A 116 20.99 -21.09 -10.07
N GLN A 117 21.56 -19.93 -9.77
CA GLN A 117 22.98 -19.65 -9.96
C GLN A 117 23.74 -20.55 -8.98
N ILE A 118 23.70 -21.85 -9.24
CA ILE A 118 24.73 -22.80 -8.84
C ILE A 118 25.75 -22.72 -9.99
N GLN A 119 26.48 -21.62 -10.08
CA GLN A 119 27.59 -21.49 -11.04
C GLN A 119 28.92 -21.12 -10.38
N ASP A 120 28.99 -20.80 -9.07
CA ASP A 120 30.24 -20.32 -8.46
C ASP A 120 30.74 -21.14 -7.24
N CYS A 121 30.52 -22.45 -7.24
CA CYS A 121 31.20 -23.38 -6.31
C CYS A 121 31.71 -24.63 -7.04
N TRP A 122 32.61 -24.45 -8.01
CA TRP A 122 33.71 -25.36 -8.34
C TRP A 122 34.82 -24.55 -9.01
#